data_AF-A0A7C5L976-F1
#
_entry.id   AF-A0A7C5L976-F1
#
_cell.length_a   1.000
_cell.length_b   1.000
_cell.length_c   1.000
_cell.angle_alpha   90.00
_cell.angle_beta   90.00
_cell.angle_gamma   90.00
#
_symmetry.space_group_name_H-M   'P 1'
#
loop_
_entity.id
_entity.type
_entity.pdbx_description
1 polymer ?
#
loop_
_entity_poly.entity_id
_entity_poly.type
_entity_poly.pdbx_seq_one_letter_code
_entity_poly.pdbx_strand_id
1 'polypeptide(L)' 'MERFLRIDMTGKTAAFEPVPDRYKGRAGRWLTSSIIHDEVPPDCHPLGPRNK' A
#
# COMPACT_ATOMS: atom_id res chain seq x y z
N MET A 1 -0.45 13.91 -12.45
CA MET A 1 0.06 13.82 -11.07
C MET A 1 -0.24 12.43 -10.55
N GLU A 2 0.79 11.64 -10.26
CA GLU A 2 0.65 10.26 -9.80
C GLU A 2 0.10 10.26 -8.37
N ARG A 3 -0.94 9.45 -8.11
CA ARG A 3 -1.60 9.36 -6.81
C ARG A 3 -1.96 7.91 -6.50
N PHE A 4 -1.91 7.54 -5.23
CA PHE A 4 -2.47 6.29 -4.74
C PHE A 4 -3.87 6.52 -4.21
N LEU A 5 -4.79 5.62 -4.56
CA LEU A 5 -6.06 5.46 -3.86
C LEU A 5 -5.81 4.50 -2.70
N ARG A 6 -5.98 4.96 -1.46
CA ARG A 6 -5.90 4.13 -0.27
C ARG A 6 -7.29 3.92 0.30
N ILE A 7 -7.61 2.68 0.60
CA ILE A 7 -8.92 2.27 1.10
C ILE A 7 -8.71 1.55 2.42
N ASP A 8 -9.34 2.06 3.49
CA ASP A 8 -9.45 1.35 4.75
C ASP A 8 -10.84 0.70 4.84
N MET A 9 -10.86 -0.62 4.77
CA MET A 9 -12.09 -1.41 4.83
C MET A 9 -12.67 -1.52 6.25
N THR A 10 -11.87 -1.25 7.29
CA THR A 10 -12.32 -1.24 8.69
C THR A 10 -13.08 0.05 8.97
N GLY A 11 -12.45 1.20 8.70
CA GLY A 11 -13.05 2.53 8.85
C GLY A 11 -14.01 2.93 7.73
N LYS A 12 -14.06 2.17 6.62
CA LYS A 12 -14.82 2.48 5.39
C LYS A 12 -14.47 3.86 4.81
N THR A 13 -13.19 4.18 4.76
CA THR A 13 -12.70 5.46 4.21
C THR A 13 -11.88 5.24 2.95
N ALA A 14 -11.84 6.24 2.08
CA ALA A 14 -11.02 6.26 0.89
C ALA A 14 -10.40 7.64 0.70
N ALA A 15 -9.09 7.67 0.39
CA ALA A 15 -8.37 8.91 0.16
C ALA A 15 -7.40 8.76 -1.02
N PHE A 16 -7.24 9.85 -1.78
CA PHE A 16 -6.14 9.97 -2.72
C PHE A 16 -4.94 10.62 -2.04
N GLU A 17 -3.81 9.94 -2.05
CA GLU A 17 -2.54 10.44 -1.54
C GLU A 17 -1.55 10.63 -2.70
N PRO A 18 -0.67 11.65 -2.65
CA PRO A 18 0.42 11.75 -3.61
C PRO A 18 1.35 10.55 -3.49
N VAL A 19 1.94 10.09 -4.60
CA VAL A 19 2.93 9.00 -4.56
C VAL A 19 4.17 9.46 -3.78
N PRO A 20 4.56 8.76 -2.69
CA PRO A 20 5.79 9.04 -1.96
C PRO A 20 7.04 8.96 -2.85
N ASP A 21 8.02 9.84 -2.60
CA ASP A 21 9.24 9.94 -3.41
C ASP A 21 9.99 8.62 -3.56
N ARG A 22 9.99 7.77 -2.52
CA ARG A 22 10.64 6.44 -2.54
C ARG A 22 10.11 5.51 -3.65
N TYR A 23 8.90 5.76 -4.14
CA TYR A 23 8.24 4.96 -5.16
C TYR A 23 8.26 5.60 -6.56
N LYS A 24 8.83 6.80 -6.71
CA LYS A 24 8.97 7.46 -8.02
C LYS A 24 9.69 6.56 -9.02
N GLY A 25 9.14 6.48 -10.23
CA GLY A 25 9.70 5.66 -11.31
C GLY A 25 9.55 4.13 -11.11
N ARG A 26 8.95 3.67 -10.01
CA ARG A 26 8.58 2.26 -9.83
C ARG A 26 7.17 2.03 -10.35
N ALA A 27 6.95 0.87 -10.96
CA ALA A 27 5.65 0.47 -11.46
C ALA A 27 5.45 -1.05 -11.34
N GLY A 28 4.22 -1.51 -11.56
CA GLY A 28 3.86 -2.92 -11.59
C GLY A 28 4.36 -3.68 -10.36
N ARG A 29 5.03 -4.83 -10.60
CA ARG A 29 5.55 -5.70 -9.55
C ARG A 29 6.54 -5.02 -8.62
N TRP A 30 7.44 -4.20 -9.17
CA TRP A 30 8.46 -3.55 -8.35
C TRP A 30 7.82 -2.60 -7.34
N LEU A 31 6.80 -1.86 -7.76
CA LEU A 31 6.04 -0.99 -6.89
C LEU A 31 5.29 -1.78 -5.82
N THR A 32 4.48 -2.76 -6.21
CA THR A 32 3.63 -3.51 -5.27
C THR A 32 4.45 -4.31 -4.27
N SER A 33 5.51 -5.00 -4.70
CA SER A 33 6.42 -5.70 -3.78
C SER A 33 7.12 -4.76 -2.81
N SER A 34 7.48 -3.54 -3.23
CA SER A 34 8.05 -2.53 -2.33
C SER A 34 7.04 -2.06 -1.27
N ILE A 35 5.77 -1.86 -1.66
CA ILE A 35 4.70 -1.46 -0.73
C ILE A 35 4.46 -2.54 0.33
N ILE A 36 4.40 -3.81 -0.09
CA ILE A 36 4.22 -4.94 0.85
C ILE A 36 5.39 -5.01 1.83
N HIS A 37 6.63 -4.94 1.33
CA HIS A 37 7.82 -4.92 2.19
C HIS A 37 7.80 -3.78 3.22
N ASP A 38 7.39 -2.58 2.81
CA ASP A 38 7.46 -1.39 3.66
C ASP A 38 6.29 -1.28 4.66
N GLU A 39 5.14 -1.88 4.38
CA GLU A 39 3.90 -1.59 5.11
C GLU A 39 3.15 -2.79 5.69
N VAL A 40 3.53 -4.02 5.35
CA VAL A 40 2.89 -5.23 5.87
C VAL A 40 3.80 -5.87 6.92
N PRO A 41 3.33 -6.05 8.17
CA PRO A 41 4.10 -6.75 9.18
C PRO A 41 4.45 -8.18 8.73
N PRO A 42 5.71 -8.62 8.88
CA PRO A 42 6.15 -9.93 8.36
C PRO A 42 5.52 -11.11 9.11
N ASP A 43 4.99 -10.88 10.31
CA ASP A 43 4.33 -11.86 11.17
C ASP A 43 2.78 -11.81 11.06
N CYS A 44 2.22 -11.00 10.15
CA CYS A 44 0.77 -10.89 10.03
C CYS A 44 0.15 -12.19 9.49
N HIS A 45 -1.05 -12.50 10.00
CA HIS A 45 -1.82 -13.61 9.47
C HIS A 45 -2.27 -13.31 8.02
N PRO A 46 -2.13 -14.23 7.05
CA PRO A 46 -2.46 -13.95 5.64
C PRO A 46 -3.92 -13.53 5.39
N LEU A 47 -4.85 -14.00 6.23
CA LEU A 47 -6.26 -13.62 6.22
C LEU A 47 -6.64 -12.62 7.31
N GLY A 48 -5.65 -12.04 7.99
CA GLY A 48 -5.84 -11.09 9.07
C GLY A 48 -6.00 -9.65 8.57
N PRO A 49 -6.52 -8.74 9.41
CA PRO A 49 -6.81 -7.36 9.03
C PRO A 49 -5.56 -6.50 8.77
N ARG A 50 -4.36 -7.01 9.07
CA ARG A 50 -3.08 -6.33 8.83
C ARG A 50 -2.46 -6.66 7.47
N ASN A 51 -3.02 -7.62 6.73
CA ASN A 51 -2.61 -7.89 5.36
C ASN A 51 -3.16 -6.79 4.42
N LYS A 52 -2.49 -6.58 3.28
CA LYS A 52 -2.86 -5.60 2.24
C LYS A 52 -3.12 -6.28 0.91
#